data_AF-A0A0N1PGV4-F1
#
_entry.id   AF-A0A0N1PGV4-F1
#
_cell.length_a   1.000
_cell.length_b   1.000
_cell.length_c   1.000
_cell.angle_alpha   90.00
_cell.angle_beta   90.00
_cell.angle_gamma   90.00
#
_symmetry.space_group_name_H-M   'P 1'
#
loop_
_entity.id
_entity.type
_entity.pdbx_description
1 polymer ?
#
loop_
_entity_poly.entity_id
_entity_poly.type
_entity_poly.pdbx_seq_one_letter_code
_entity_poly.pdbx_strand_id
1 'polypeptide(L)'
;MNDLSFGLKMTVLKDLPTNMNKRRVGLEFMRNKMEDALGRSAPTSFAENEIKLKLFRMMHESISDSESKIKRAEMIRKTYENNTSFEIGFIVADTTDKYTTMVDVGGMLDRLFDEWRPIEHINAYEHIANKGIEISQLIELVKTVVKKNRTSSYRRFLNISL
;
A
#
# COMPACT_ATOMS: atom_id res chain seq x y z
N MET A 1 -3.89 -19.49 -14.78
CA MET A 1 -3.58 -18.41 -13.82
C MET A 1 -4.42 -18.66 -12.59
N ASN A 2 -3.82 -19.15 -11.50
CA ASN A 2 -4.55 -19.48 -10.27
C ASN A 2 -4.38 -18.33 -9.29
N ASP A 3 -5.34 -17.40 -9.29
CA ASP A 3 -5.42 -16.39 -8.24
C ASP A 3 -5.81 -17.06 -6.92
N LEU A 4 -4.84 -17.11 -6.02
CA LEU A 4 -5.04 -17.57 -4.65
C LEU A 4 -6.11 -16.70 -3.98
N SER A 5 -7.16 -17.34 -3.46
CA SER A 5 -8.25 -16.65 -2.76
C SER A 5 -7.69 -15.84 -1.58
N PHE A 6 -8.31 -14.68 -1.30
CA PHE A 6 -7.92 -13.79 -0.21
C PHE A 6 -7.80 -14.53 1.15
N GLY A 7 -8.65 -15.53 1.37
CA GLY A 7 -8.57 -16.40 2.55
C GLY A 7 -7.25 -17.16 2.64
N LEU A 8 -6.77 -17.75 1.55
CA LEU A 8 -5.50 -18.47 1.53
C LEU A 8 -4.30 -17.53 1.72
N LYS A 9 -4.35 -16.32 1.15
CA LYS A 9 -3.33 -15.27 1.36
C LYS A 9 -3.24 -14.87 2.84
N MET A 10 -4.37 -14.75 3.53
CA MET A 10 -4.41 -14.45 4.97
C MET A 10 -3.93 -15.62 5.84
N THR A 11 -4.13 -16.87 5.41
CA THR A 11 -3.59 -18.05 6.11
C THR A 11 -2.07 -18.13 5.99
N VAL A 12 -1.53 -17.89 4.78
CA VAL A 12 -0.08 -17.81 4.56
C VAL A 12 0.58 -16.69 5.37
N LEU A 13 -0.11 -15.57 5.59
CA LEU A 13 0.36 -14.49 6.46
C LEU A 13 0.37 -14.88 7.96
N LYS A 14 -0.48 -15.82 8.39
CA LYS A 14 -0.51 -16.33 9.77
C LYS A 14 0.57 -17.38 10.03
N ASP A 15 0.97 -18.13 9.00
CA ASP A 15 2.06 -19.12 9.06
C ASP A 15 3.45 -18.50 8.85
N LEU A 16 3.55 -17.17 8.70
CA LEU A 16 4.83 -16.49 8.69
C LEU A 16 5.54 -16.69 10.03
N PRO A 17 6.81 -17.13 10.04
CA PRO A 17 7.55 -17.32 11.28
C PRO A 17 7.57 -16.00 12.07
N THR A 18 6.95 -16.02 13.25
CA THR A 18 6.94 -14.95 14.26
C THR A 18 8.31 -14.69 14.87
N ASN A 19 9.30 -15.52 14.52
CA ASN A 19 10.67 -15.41 14.98
C ASN A 19 11.41 -14.34 14.15
N MET A 20 11.60 -13.14 14.72
CA MET A 20 12.26 -11.99 14.06
C MET A 20 13.63 -12.35 13.47
N ASN A 21 14.34 -13.32 14.05
CA ASN A 21 15.69 -13.71 13.66
C ASN A 21 15.77 -14.54 12.37
N LYS A 22 14.64 -14.96 11.78
CA LYS A 22 14.63 -15.74 10.52
C LYS A 22 14.07 -15.00 9.30
N ARG A 23 13.66 -13.73 9.44
CA ARG A 23 13.23 -12.93 8.28
C ARG A 23 14.46 -12.50 7.47
N ARG A 24 14.82 -13.33 6.48
CA ARG A 24 15.81 -13.01 5.43
C ARG A 24 15.37 -11.88 4.48
N VAL A 25 14.17 -11.34 4.70
CA VAL A 25 13.58 -10.20 4.00
C VAL A 25 12.84 -9.35 5.04
N GLY A 26 13.28 -8.12 5.22
CA GLY A 26 12.78 -7.19 6.24
C GLY A 26 13.70 -5.97 6.36
N LEU A 27 13.15 -4.82 6.76
CA LEU A 27 13.87 -3.55 6.82
C LEU A 27 15.12 -3.60 7.71
N GLU A 28 15.00 -4.22 8.89
CA GLU A 28 16.13 -4.47 9.81
C GLU A 28 17.21 -5.36 9.20
N PHE A 29 16.81 -6.39 8.46
CA PHE A 29 17.75 -7.26 7.75
C PHE A 29 18.48 -6.50 6.62
N MET A 30 17.77 -5.64 5.89
CA MET A 30 18.39 -4.78 4.86
C MET A 30 19.35 -3.77 5.49
N ARG A 31 19.00 -3.19 6.65
CA ARG A 31 19.84 -2.27 7.41
C ARG A 31 21.14 -2.94 7.87
N ASN A 32 21.04 -4.10 8.52
CA ASN A 32 22.20 -4.87 9.00
C ASN A 32 23.11 -5.34 7.85
N LYS A 33 22.53 -5.81 6.74
CA LYS A 33 23.31 -6.23 5.56
C LYS A 33 24.03 -5.05 4.89
N MET A 34 23.46 -3.84 4.96
CA MET A 34 24.09 -2.62 4.44
C MET A 34 25.22 -2.11 5.33
N GLU A 35 25.04 -2.14 6.65
CA GLU A 35 26.09 -1.81 7.62
C GLU A 35 27.30 -2.76 7.47
N ASP A 36 27.03 -4.06 7.29
CA ASP A 36 28.06 -5.07 7.01
C ASP A 36 28.78 -4.86 5.67
N ALA A 37 28.08 -4.37 4.63
CA ALA A 37 28.67 -4.12 3.31
C ALA A 37 29.61 -2.90 3.32
N LEU A 38 29.30 -1.87 4.09
CA LEU A 38 30.12 -0.67 4.25
C LEU A 38 31.42 -0.95 5.02
N GLY A 39 31.42 -1.92 5.94
CA GLY A 39 32.60 -2.31 6.71
C GLY A 39 33.63 -3.15 5.97
N ARG A 40 33.31 -3.70 4.77
CA ARG A 40 34.13 -4.74 4.11
C ARG A 40 34.66 -4.40 2.71
N SER A 41 34.30 -3.27 2.11
CA SER A 41 34.78 -2.94 0.75
C SER A 41 36.13 -2.21 0.76
N ALA A 42 37.14 -2.83 0.13
CA ALA A 42 38.40 -2.22 -0.30
C ALA A 42 38.16 -0.90 -1.08
N PRO A 43 39.14 0.04 -1.14
CA PRO A 43 38.87 1.42 -1.54
C PRO A 43 38.47 1.47 -3.02
N THR A 44 37.16 1.60 -3.24
CA THR A 44 36.60 2.03 -4.53
C THR A 44 36.79 3.54 -4.64
N SER A 45 36.78 4.09 -5.86
CA SER A 45 37.16 5.50 -6.08
C SER A 45 36.32 6.44 -5.20
N PHE A 46 36.87 7.59 -4.80
CA PHE A 46 36.19 8.53 -3.90
C PHE A 46 34.77 8.90 -4.39
N ALA A 47 34.58 9.04 -5.71
CA ALA A 47 33.29 9.30 -6.34
C ALA A 47 32.28 8.14 -6.19
N GLU A 48 32.74 6.88 -6.28
CA GLU A 48 31.89 5.72 -6.05
C GLU A 48 31.47 5.60 -4.57
N ASN A 49 32.35 5.97 -3.64
CA ASN A 49 32.02 5.99 -2.22
C ASN A 49 31.01 7.10 -1.88
N GLU A 50 31.09 8.27 -2.54
CA GLU A 50 30.13 9.36 -2.37
C GLU A 50 28.72 8.99 -2.89
N ILE A 51 28.64 8.35 -4.06
CA ILE A 51 27.38 7.86 -4.63
C ILE A 51 26.78 6.77 -3.73
N LYS A 52 27.59 5.82 -3.24
CA LYS A 52 27.15 4.78 -2.29
C LYS A 52 26.60 5.40 -1.01
N LEU A 53 27.27 6.41 -0.45
CA LEU A 53 26.83 7.10 0.76
C LEU A 53 25.52 7.87 0.53
N LYS A 54 25.37 8.52 -0.62
CA LYS A 54 24.13 9.21 -0.99
C LYS A 54 22.96 8.25 -1.15
N LEU A 55 23.17 7.14 -1.86
CA LEU A 55 22.17 6.07 -1.97
C LEU A 55 21.82 5.49 -0.61
N PHE A 56 22.81 5.30 0.27
CA PHE A 56 22.59 4.85 1.64
C PHE A 56 21.68 5.81 2.41
N ARG A 57 21.95 7.12 2.36
CA ARG A 57 21.11 8.13 3.01
C ARG A 57 19.68 8.12 2.46
N MET A 58 19.53 8.11 1.15
CA MET A 58 18.21 8.07 0.51
C MET A 58 17.41 6.82 0.91
N MET A 59 18.05 5.66 0.92
CA MET A 59 17.39 4.43 1.37
C MET A 59 17.03 4.51 2.86
N HIS A 60 17.94 4.96 3.72
CA HIS A 60 17.69 5.09 5.14
C HIS A 60 16.52 6.05 5.43
N GLU A 61 16.48 7.20 4.76
CA GLU A 61 15.37 8.16 4.84
C GLU A 61 14.05 7.55 4.36
N SER A 62 14.06 6.84 3.24
CA SER A 62 12.87 6.16 2.71
C SER A 62 12.34 5.07 3.66
N ILE A 63 13.24 4.32 4.29
CA ILE A 63 12.90 3.32 5.30
C ILE A 63 12.28 4.01 6.53
N SER A 64 12.93 5.06 7.04
CA SER A 64 12.46 5.81 8.21
C SER A 64 11.09 6.45 7.97
N ASP A 65 10.88 7.04 6.79
CA ASP A 65 9.58 7.58 6.38
C ASP A 65 8.50 6.49 6.31
N SER A 66 8.83 5.33 5.74
CA SER A 66 7.94 4.17 5.69
C SER A 66 7.53 3.69 7.09
N GLU A 67 8.48 3.60 8.02
CA GLU A 67 8.19 3.23 9.41
C GLU A 67 7.28 4.25 10.11
N SER A 68 7.52 5.54 9.90
CA SER A 68 6.68 6.61 10.45
C SER A 68 5.24 6.50 9.94
N LYS A 69 5.05 6.22 8.65
CA LYS A 69 3.74 6.01 8.03
C LYS A 69 3.05 4.76 8.59
N ILE A 70 3.76 3.66 8.79
CA ILE A 70 3.22 2.44 9.40
C ILE A 70 2.73 2.72 10.82
N LYS A 71 3.56 3.36 11.65
CA LYS A 71 3.18 3.73 13.03
C LYS A 71 1.94 4.62 13.06
N ARG A 72 1.84 5.58 12.13
CA ARG A 72 0.66 6.44 11.97
C ARG A 72 -0.57 5.64 11.58
N ALA A 73 -0.44 4.71 10.62
CA ALA A 73 -1.54 3.84 10.21
C ALA A 73 -2.04 2.96 11.36
N GLU A 74 -1.14 2.39 12.17
CA GLU A 74 -1.50 1.62 13.36
C GLU A 74 -2.23 2.47 14.41
N MET A 75 -1.77 3.71 14.64
CA MET A 75 -2.42 4.64 15.54
C MET A 75 -3.85 4.95 15.08
N ILE A 76 -4.02 5.34 13.81
CA ILE A 76 -5.33 5.59 13.20
C ILE A 76 -6.23 4.36 13.35
N ARG A 77 -5.70 3.17 13.03
CA ARG A 77 -6.45 1.92 13.18
C ARG A 77 -6.95 1.70 14.60
N LYS A 78 -6.10 1.91 15.62
CA LYS A 78 -6.49 1.78 17.03
C LYS A 78 -7.52 2.82 17.44
N THR A 79 -7.38 4.06 16.98
CA THR A 79 -8.31 5.16 17.33
C THR A 79 -9.69 4.97 16.71
N TYR A 80 -9.77 4.39 15.50
CA TYR A 80 -10.99 4.34 14.72
C TYR A 80 -11.49 2.92 14.38
N GLU A 81 -11.01 1.89 15.10
CA GLU A 81 -11.28 0.45 14.83
C GLU A 81 -12.77 0.08 14.69
N ASN A 82 -13.66 0.87 15.31
CA ASN A 82 -15.11 0.67 15.30
C ASN A 82 -15.88 1.90 14.82
N ASN A 83 -15.22 2.86 14.16
CA ASN A 83 -15.86 4.06 13.63
C ASN A 83 -16.19 3.85 12.14
N THR A 84 -17.42 3.44 11.87
CA THR A 84 -17.96 3.24 10.52
C THR A 84 -17.82 4.47 9.64
N SER A 85 -18.10 5.66 10.17
CA SER A 85 -18.04 6.90 9.40
C SER A 85 -16.60 7.22 8.99
N PHE A 86 -15.64 6.91 9.86
CA PHE A 86 -14.22 7.01 9.53
C PHE A 86 -13.81 5.99 8.46
N GLU A 87 -14.16 4.71 8.61
CA GLU A 87 -13.85 3.67 7.62
C GLU A 87 -14.42 4.01 6.23
N ILE A 88 -15.69 4.45 6.17
CA ILE A 88 -16.34 4.86 4.92
C ILE A 88 -15.68 6.12 4.37
N GLY A 89 -15.44 7.14 5.20
CA GLY A 89 -14.81 8.39 4.78
C GLY A 89 -13.42 8.18 4.21
N PHE A 90 -12.62 7.29 4.83
CA PHE A 90 -11.31 6.91 4.32
C PHE A 90 -11.40 6.25 2.94
N ILE A 91 -12.30 5.27 2.79
CA ILE A 91 -12.46 4.56 1.50
C ILE A 91 -12.97 5.52 0.40
N VAL A 92 -13.87 6.45 0.73
CA VAL A 92 -14.36 7.47 -0.21
C VAL A 92 -13.22 8.39 -0.64
N ALA A 93 -12.41 8.89 0.30
CA ALA A 93 -11.26 9.74 -0.03
C ALA A 93 -10.27 9.02 -0.95
N ASP A 94 -9.96 7.75 -0.66
CA ASP A 94 -9.05 6.94 -1.48
C ASP A 94 -9.63 6.63 -2.88
N THR A 95 -10.95 6.48 -2.97
CA THR A 95 -11.67 6.33 -4.24
C THR A 95 -11.59 7.62 -5.07
N THR A 96 -11.80 8.77 -4.44
CA THR A 96 -11.72 10.08 -5.09
C THR A 96 -10.32 10.36 -5.62
N ASP A 97 -9.27 10.06 -4.87
CA ASP A 97 -7.87 10.25 -5.31
C ASP A 97 -7.55 9.42 -6.57
N LYS A 98 -7.98 8.15 -6.57
CA LYS A 98 -7.83 7.27 -7.75
C LYS A 98 -8.65 7.74 -8.95
N TYR A 99 -9.87 8.23 -8.71
CA TYR A 99 -10.69 8.81 -9.76
C TYR A 99 -10.05 10.06 -10.36
N THR A 100 -9.53 10.97 -9.53
CA THR A 100 -8.79 12.15 -10.00
C THR A 100 -7.60 11.74 -10.87
N THR A 101 -6.83 10.73 -10.44
CA THR A 101 -5.72 10.19 -11.24
C THR A 101 -6.20 9.68 -12.61
N MET A 102 -7.34 8.97 -12.67
CA MET A 102 -7.92 8.52 -13.95
C MET A 102 -8.31 9.70 -14.85
N VAL A 103 -8.90 10.75 -14.28
CA VAL A 103 -9.29 11.96 -15.03
C VAL A 103 -8.05 12.67 -15.57
N ASP A 104 -6.99 12.79 -14.78
CA ASP A 104 -5.74 13.43 -15.21
C ASP A 104 -5.08 12.67 -16.36
N VAL A 105 -5.05 11.33 -16.27
CA VAL A 105 -4.53 10.46 -17.34
C VAL A 105 -5.44 10.53 -18.57
N GLY A 106 -6.75 10.59 -18.38
CA GLY A 106 -7.73 10.81 -19.46
C GLY A 106 -7.48 12.13 -20.20
N GLY A 107 -7.25 13.22 -19.47
CA GLY A 107 -6.91 14.51 -20.08
C GLY A 107 -5.55 14.51 -20.79
N MET A 108 -4.62 13.64 -20.40
CA MET A 108 -3.37 13.42 -21.13
C MET A 108 -3.60 12.67 -22.44
N LEU A 109 -4.52 11.70 -22.48
CA LEU A 109 -4.86 10.96 -23.69
C LEU A 109 -5.37 11.87 -24.81
N ASP A 110 -6.20 12.87 -24.48
CA ASP A 110 -6.67 13.86 -25.46
C ASP A 110 -5.51 14.60 -26.14
N ARG A 111 -4.44 14.90 -25.38
CA ARG A 111 -3.22 15.53 -25.93
C ARG A 111 -2.35 14.57 -26.72
N LEU A 112 -2.29 13.30 -26.31
CA LEU A 112 -1.51 12.27 -26.99
C LEU A 112 -2.13 11.88 -28.33
N PHE A 113 -3.46 11.99 -28.48
CA PHE A 113 -4.18 11.68 -29.71
C PHE A 113 -3.69 12.49 -30.91
N ASP A 114 -3.36 13.76 -30.69
CA ASP A 114 -2.81 14.66 -31.72
C ASP A 114 -1.42 14.23 -32.21
N GLU A 115 -0.63 13.57 -31.35
CA GLU A 115 0.77 13.20 -31.64
C GLU A 115 0.95 11.75 -32.13
N TRP A 116 -0.14 10.97 -32.25
CA TRP A 116 -0.14 9.55 -32.65
C TRP A 116 0.96 8.70 -31.98
N ARG A 117 0.87 8.57 -30.66
CA ARG A 117 1.82 7.81 -29.82
C ARG A 117 1.21 6.51 -29.28
N PRO A 118 1.11 5.43 -30.07
CA PRO A 118 0.26 4.28 -29.74
C PRO A 118 0.67 3.51 -28.49
N ILE A 119 1.97 3.46 -28.16
CA ILE A 119 2.44 2.79 -26.94
C ILE A 119 2.02 3.56 -25.69
N GLU A 120 2.14 4.88 -25.73
CA GLU A 120 1.73 5.78 -24.66
C GLU A 120 0.21 5.74 -24.44
N HIS A 121 -0.58 5.57 -25.50
CA HIS A 121 -2.02 5.34 -25.39
C HIS A 121 -2.32 4.02 -24.67
N ILE A 122 -1.67 2.91 -25.07
CA ILE A 122 -1.86 1.60 -24.42
C ILE A 122 -1.52 1.68 -22.93
N ASN A 123 -0.39 2.29 -22.58
CA ASN A 123 0.04 2.45 -21.19
C ASN A 123 -0.95 3.31 -20.39
N ALA A 124 -1.47 4.39 -20.98
CA ALA A 124 -2.46 5.24 -20.34
C ALA A 124 -3.79 4.50 -20.14
N TYR A 125 -4.26 3.73 -21.13
CA TYR A 125 -5.45 2.88 -20.97
C TYR A 125 -5.27 1.80 -19.91
N GLU A 126 -4.11 1.15 -19.86
CA GLU A 126 -3.78 0.18 -18.81
C GLU A 126 -3.82 0.85 -17.43
N HIS A 127 -3.24 2.05 -17.30
CA HIS A 127 -3.25 2.79 -16.04
C HIS A 127 -4.67 3.16 -15.60
N ILE A 128 -5.51 3.64 -16.51
CA ILE A 128 -6.93 3.93 -16.26
C ILE A 128 -7.67 2.65 -15.84
N ALA A 129 -7.47 1.53 -16.55
CA ALA A 129 -8.12 0.26 -16.24
C ALA A 129 -7.73 -0.25 -14.85
N ASN A 130 -6.45 -0.19 -14.49
CA ASN A 130 -5.96 -0.58 -13.17
C ASN A 130 -6.61 0.26 -12.06
N LYS A 131 -6.70 1.58 -12.24
CA LYS A 131 -7.40 2.46 -11.28
C LYS A 131 -8.89 2.16 -11.18
N GLY A 132 -9.55 1.83 -12.29
CA GLY A 132 -10.95 1.38 -12.30
C GLY A 132 -11.17 0.09 -11.50
N ILE A 133 -10.24 -0.87 -11.61
CA ILE A 133 -10.26 -2.11 -10.81
C ILE A 133 -10.10 -1.79 -9.32
N GLU A 134 -9.12 -0.94 -8.96
CA GLU A 134 -8.90 -0.51 -7.57
C GLU A 134 -10.16 0.17 -6.98
N ILE A 135 -10.80 1.09 -7.72
CA ILE A 135 -12.05 1.75 -7.32
C ILE A 135 -13.17 0.72 -7.09
N SER A 136 -13.30 -0.26 -7.98
CA SER A 136 -14.33 -1.31 -7.84
C SER A 136 -14.13 -2.11 -6.55
N GLN A 137 -12.89 -2.44 -6.21
CA GLN A 137 -12.55 -3.12 -4.95
C GLN A 137 -12.86 -2.26 -3.72
N LEU A 138 -12.58 -0.96 -3.77
CA LEU A 138 -12.92 -0.01 -2.70
C LEU A 138 -14.44 0.08 -2.50
N ILE A 139 -15.24 0.10 -3.56
CA ILE A 139 -16.70 0.08 -3.48
C ILE A 139 -17.20 -1.19 -2.77
N GLU A 140 -16.63 -2.35 -3.08
CA GLU A 140 -16.97 -3.60 -2.39
C GLU A 140 -16.59 -3.58 -0.90
N LEU A 141 -15.48 -2.92 -0.55
CA LEU A 141 -15.10 -2.70 0.85
C LEU A 141 -16.13 -1.82 1.58
N VAL A 142 -16.64 -0.74 0.97
CA VAL A 142 -17.72 0.07 1.56
C VAL A 142 -18.95 -0.79 1.86
N LYS A 143 -19.40 -1.60 0.89
CA LYS A 143 -20.54 -2.51 1.06
C LYS A 143 -20.31 -3.47 2.24
N THR A 144 -19.09 -3.98 2.38
CA THR A 144 -18.69 -4.87 3.48
C THR A 144 -18.73 -4.17 4.84
N VAL A 145 -18.19 -2.95 4.93
CA VAL A 145 -18.22 -2.11 6.14
C VAL A 145 -19.66 -1.79 6.56
N VAL A 146 -20.52 -1.41 5.62
CA VAL A 146 -21.94 -1.14 5.88
C VAL A 146 -22.66 -2.41 6.37
N LYS A 147 -22.40 -3.57 5.75
CA LYS A 147 -22.97 -4.86 6.16
C LYS A 147 -22.53 -5.27 7.57
N LYS A 148 -21.24 -5.14 7.90
CA LYS A 148 -20.67 -5.40 9.25
C LYS A 148 -21.39 -4.58 10.32
N ASN A 149 -21.73 -3.32 10.02
CA ASN A 149 -22.40 -2.46 10.99
C ASN A 149 -23.89 -2.76 11.16
N ARG A 150 -24.60 -3.15 10.09
CA ARG A 150 -25.99 -3.60 10.21
C ARG A 150 -26.11 -4.86 11.09
N THR A 151 -25.20 -5.82 10.94
CA THR A 151 -25.19 -7.03 11.77
C THR A 151 -24.72 -6.77 13.21
N SER A 152 -23.81 -5.83 13.43
CA SER A 152 -23.37 -5.39 14.77
C SER A 152 -24.48 -4.68 15.55
N SER A 153 -25.25 -3.79 14.90
CA SER A 153 -26.40 -3.14 15.55
C SER A 153 -27.47 -4.16 15.93
N TYR A 154 -27.79 -5.12 15.06
CA TYR A 154 -28.80 -6.14 15.35
C TYR A 154 -28.45 -7.02 16.57
N ARG A 155 -27.18 -7.38 16.75
CA ARG A 155 -26.71 -8.11 17.94
C ARG A 155 -26.79 -7.27 19.22
N ARG A 156 -26.51 -5.97 19.14
CA ARG A 156 -26.68 -5.06 20.28
C ARG A 156 -28.14 -4.94 20.71
N PHE A 157 -29.08 -4.85 19.77
CA PHE A 157 -30.51 -4.84 20.10
C PHE A 157 -30.96 -6.15 20.78
N LEU A 158 -30.47 -7.31 20.35
CA LEU A 158 -30.82 -8.59 20.95
C LEU A 158 -30.24 -8.79 22.37
N ASN A 159 -29.08 -8.21 22.68
CA ASN A 159 -28.45 -8.31 24.01
C ASN A 159 -28.97 -7.30 25.05
N ILE A 160 -29.86 -6.37 24.68
CA ILE A 160 -30.49 -5.41 25.61
C ILE A 160 -31.88 -5.94 26.09
N SER A 161 -32.28 -7.13 25.63
CA SER A 161 -33.59 -7.73 25.91
C SER A 161 -33.59 -8.78 27.05
N LEU A 162 -32.56 -8.80 27.90
CA LEU A 162 -32.42 -9.67 29.09
C LEU A 162 -31.97 -8.83 30.28
#